data_AF-A0A1W9L049-F1
#
_entry.id   AF-A0A1W9L049-F1
#
_cell.length_a   1.000
_cell.length_b   1.000
_cell.length_c   1.000
_cell.angle_alpha   90.00
_cell.angle_beta   90.00
_cell.angle_gamma   90.00
#
_symmetry.space_group_name_H-M   'P 1'
#
loop_
_entity.id
_entity.type
_entity.pdbx_description
1 polymer ?
#
loop_
_entity_poly.entity_id
_entity_poly.type
_entity_poly.pdbx_seq_one_letter_code
_entity_poly.pdbx_strand_id
1 'polypeptide(L)'
;MNLQDEILQIGRQAREASRILARTPTKIKNDALAAIIQEIKKRWADLLQANAQDVEAGQSGGLESALLDRLALNDARIQSMLEGLQQIIALPDPVGEITNLNYRPSGIQVGRMRVPLGVVGIIYESRPSVTVDAAGLCLKSGNATILRGGSEAIRSNQLLEQCIQKGLTAAGLPKTVVQLIPTTDRAAVGELIKMSNYVDVIIPR
;
A
#
# COMPACT_ATOMS: atom_id res chain seq x y z
N MET A 1 13.47 -5.48 -20.55
CA MET A 1 13.71 -4.31 -19.66
C MET A 1 14.68 -4.74 -18.59
N ASN A 2 15.62 -3.89 -18.22
CA ASN A 2 16.43 -4.13 -17.03
C ASN A 2 15.62 -3.74 -15.77
N LEU A 3 16.10 -4.11 -14.58
CA LEU A 3 15.44 -3.82 -13.31
C LEU A 3 15.17 -2.32 -13.10
N GLN A 4 16.10 -1.48 -13.55
CA GLN A 4 16.00 -0.03 -13.42
C GLN A 4 14.85 0.55 -14.24
N ASP A 5 14.68 0.11 -15.49
CA ASP A 5 13.58 0.54 -16.36
C ASP A 5 12.22 0.15 -15.78
N GLU A 6 12.12 -1.05 -15.19
CA GLU A 6 10.90 -1.55 -14.57
C GLU A 6 10.51 -0.73 -13.34
N ILE A 7 11.47 -0.47 -12.45
CA ILE A 7 11.24 0.36 -11.24
C ILE A 7 10.90 1.79 -11.62
N LEU A 8 11.57 2.35 -12.63
CA LEU A 8 11.27 3.68 -13.15
C LEU A 8 9.84 3.75 -13.70
N GLN A 9 9.40 2.71 -14.40
CA GLN A 9 8.04 2.63 -14.92
C GLN A 9 7.00 2.55 -13.80
N ILE A 10 7.25 1.77 -12.75
CA ILE A 10 6.41 1.72 -11.53
C ILE A 10 6.31 3.12 -10.90
N GLY A 11 7.44 3.84 -10.80
CA GLY A 11 7.48 5.22 -10.29
C GLY A 11 6.63 6.19 -11.11
N ARG A 12 6.74 6.15 -12.45
CA ARG A 12 5.92 6.97 -13.35
C ARG A 12 4.43 6.70 -13.17
N GLN A 13 4.06 5.42 -13.15
CA GLN A 13 2.67 4.98 -12.97
C GLN A 13 2.11 5.40 -11.60
N ALA A 14 2.91 5.32 -10.54
CA ALA A 14 2.51 5.76 -9.21
C ALA A 14 2.28 7.28 -9.17
N ARG A 15 3.14 8.06 -9.86
CA ARG A 15 3.02 9.52 -9.95
C ARG A 15 1.77 9.95 -10.73
N GLU A 16 1.39 9.21 -11.75
CA GLU A 16 0.14 9.43 -12.47
C GLU A 16 -1.07 9.07 -11.60
N ALA A 17 -1.02 7.93 -10.93
CA ALA A 17 -2.08 7.47 -10.03
C ALA A 17 -2.28 8.41 -8.84
N SER A 18 -1.23 9.00 -8.28
CA SER A 18 -1.35 9.93 -7.14
C SER A 18 -2.12 11.20 -7.49
N ARG A 19 -2.01 11.69 -8.74
CA ARG A 19 -2.78 12.87 -9.22
C ARG A 19 -4.28 12.57 -9.29
N ILE A 20 -4.63 11.35 -9.70
CA ILE A 20 -6.02 10.88 -9.70
C ILE A 20 -6.50 10.79 -8.26
N LEU A 21 -5.73 10.11 -7.40
CA LEU A 21 -6.13 9.83 -6.03
C LEU A 21 -6.25 11.09 -5.15
N ALA A 22 -5.43 12.11 -5.38
CA ALA A 22 -5.51 13.39 -4.68
C ALA A 22 -6.83 14.14 -4.93
N ARG A 23 -7.57 13.80 -5.98
CA ARG A 23 -8.88 14.39 -6.32
C ARG A 23 -10.03 13.41 -6.10
N THR A 24 -9.74 12.17 -5.70
CA THR A 24 -10.73 11.12 -5.50
C THR A 24 -11.57 11.42 -4.26
N PRO A 25 -12.91 11.46 -4.37
CA PRO A 25 -13.79 11.65 -3.22
C PRO A 25 -13.61 10.57 -2.15
N THR A 26 -13.82 10.94 -0.88
CA THR A 26 -13.75 10.02 0.28
C THR A 26 -14.55 8.73 0.06
N LYS A 27 -15.75 8.86 -0.52
CA LYS A 27 -16.62 7.71 -0.79
C LYS A 27 -15.92 6.66 -1.66
N ILE A 28 -15.27 7.07 -2.75
CA ILE A 28 -14.58 6.15 -3.67
C ILE A 28 -13.37 5.49 -3.00
N LYS A 29 -12.61 6.25 -2.19
CA LYS A 29 -11.51 5.67 -1.40
C LYS A 29 -12.00 4.61 -0.41
N ASN A 30 -13.12 4.89 0.27
CA ASN A 30 -13.74 3.95 1.20
C ASN A 30 -14.35 2.74 0.49
N ASP A 31 -15.00 2.93 -0.66
CA ASP A 31 -15.55 1.85 -1.48
C ASP A 31 -14.44 0.90 -1.98
N ALA A 32 -13.28 1.46 -2.37
CA ALA A 32 -12.11 0.67 -2.73
C ALA A 32 -11.62 -0.18 -1.55
N LEU A 33 -11.43 0.41 -0.36
CA LEU A 33 -11.04 -0.33 0.84
C LEU A 33 -12.04 -1.45 1.18
N ALA A 34 -13.34 -1.17 1.09
CA ALA A 34 -14.39 -2.15 1.32
C ALA A 34 -14.34 -3.30 0.29
N ALA A 35 -14.09 -2.98 -0.98
CA ALA A 35 -13.93 -3.98 -2.03
C ALA A 35 -12.68 -4.85 -1.81
N ILE A 36 -11.56 -4.27 -1.36
CA ILE A 36 -10.34 -5.01 -1.00
C ILE A 36 -10.64 -6.03 0.11
N ILE A 37 -11.40 -5.63 1.15
CA ILE A 37 -11.84 -6.56 2.21
C ILE A 37 -12.61 -7.74 1.62
N GLN A 38 -13.55 -7.48 0.70
CA GLN A 38 -14.33 -8.56 0.07
C GLN A 38 -13.45 -9.49 -0.78
N GLU A 39 -12.49 -8.96 -1.51
CA GLU A 39 -11.57 -9.77 -2.31
C GLU A 39 -10.67 -10.65 -1.43
N ILE A 40 -10.16 -10.13 -0.32
CA ILE A 40 -9.39 -10.95 0.63
C ILE A 40 -10.27 -12.05 1.24
N LYS A 41 -11.53 -11.75 1.61
CA LYS A 41 -12.47 -12.76 2.13
C LYS A 41 -12.76 -13.87 1.13
N LYS A 42 -12.92 -13.54 -0.16
CA LYS A 42 -13.14 -14.53 -1.22
C LYS A 42 -11.92 -15.44 -1.42
N ARG A 43 -10.71 -14.93 -1.17
CA ARG A 43 -9.44 -15.63 -1.38
C ARG A 43 -8.79 -16.07 -0.07
N TRP A 44 -9.58 -16.24 0.99
CA TRP A 44 -9.08 -16.56 2.32
C TRP A 44 -8.25 -17.85 2.34
N ALA A 45 -8.78 -18.93 1.74
CA ALA A 45 -8.10 -20.21 1.64
C ALA A 45 -6.83 -20.11 0.78
N ASP A 46 -6.91 -19.42 -0.37
CA ASP A 46 -5.76 -19.16 -1.25
C ASP A 46 -4.64 -18.43 -0.49
N LEU A 47 -4.98 -17.47 0.38
CA LEU A 47 -4.02 -16.68 1.15
C LEU A 47 -3.30 -17.51 2.21
N LEU A 48 -4.03 -18.34 2.94
CA LEU A 48 -3.43 -19.29 3.88
C LEU A 48 -2.52 -20.29 3.17
N GLN A 49 -2.94 -20.79 2.00
CA GLN A 49 -2.13 -21.72 1.21
C GLN A 49 -0.85 -21.07 0.68
N ALA A 50 -0.95 -19.86 0.11
CA ALA A 50 0.21 -19.11 -0.36
C ALA A 50 1.19 -18.81 0.78
N ASN A 51 0.66 -18.45 1.95
CA ASN A 51 1.49 -18.18 3.12
C ASN A 51 2.15 -19.43 3.70
N ALA A 52 1.46 -20.58 3.71
CA ALA A 52 2.05 -21.84 4.15
C ALA A 52 3.29 -22.20 3.31
N GLN A 53 3.24 -21.96 2.00
CA GLN A 53 4.38 -22.16 1.10
C GLN A 53 5.54 -21.19 1.38
N ASP A 54 5.22 -19.93 1.72
CA ASP A 54 6.22 -18.94 2.13
C ASP A 54 6.89 -19.34 3.46
N VAL A 55 6.12 -19.80 4.45
CA VAL A 55 6.62 -20.28 5.75
C VAL A 55 7.50 -21.51 5.58
N GLU A 56 7.07 -22.50 4.78
CA GLU A 56 7.85 -23.71 4.50
C GLU A 56 9.16 -23.38 3.78
N ALA A 57 9.13 -22.47 2.81
CA ALA A 57 10.32 -22.01 2.10
C ALA A 57 11.26 -21.24 3.05
N GLY A 58 10.72 -20.38 3.92
CA GLY A 58 11.49 -19.68 4.94
C GLY A 58 12.15 -20.64 5.92
N GLN A 59 11.42 -21.65 6.40
CA GLN A 59 11.95 -22.65 7.34
C GLN A 59 13.07 -23.46 6.68
N SER A 60 12.85 -23.93 5.45
CA SER A 60 13.85 -24.67 4.67
C SER A 60 15.07 -23.81 4.32
N GLY A 61 14.88 -22.51 4.18
CA GLY A 61 15.93 -21.51 3.93
C GLY A 61 16.67 -21.06 5.20
N GLY A 62 16.36 -21.61 6.37
CA GLY A 62 17.02 -21.27 7.64
C GLY A 62 16.60 -19.93 8.23
N LEU A 63 15.40 -19.44 7.90
CA LEU A 63 14.85 -18.22 8.48
C LEU A 63 14.66 -18.37 9.99
N GLU A 64 15.07 -17.37 10.76
CA GLU A 64 14.97 -17.39 12.23
C GLU A 64 13.51 -17.53 12.70
N SER A 65 13.31 -18.20 13.84
CA SER A 65 11.98 -18.47 14.40
C SER A 65 11.14 -17.21 14.60
N ALA A 66 11.75 -16.10 15.02
CA ALA A 66 11.07 -14.82 15.19
C ALA A 66 10.59 -14.20 13.85
N LEU A 67 11.32 -14.44 12.76
CA LEU A 67 10.93 -13.98 11.42
C LEU A 67 9.88 -14.91 10.80
N LEU A 68 9.95 -16.22 11.05
CA LEU A 68 8.90 -17.17 10.69
C LEU A 68 7.58 -16.85 11.39
N ASP A 69 7.62 -16.53 12.69
CA ASP A 69 6.43 -16.11 13.41
C ASP A 69 5.83 -14.83 12.81
N ARG A 70 6.65 -13.85 12.41
CA ARG A 70 6.15 -12.63 11.72
C ARG A 70 5.56 -12.93 10.34
N LEU A 71 6.14 -13.90 9.62
CA LEU A 71 5.73 -14.29 8.28
C LEU A 71 4.39 -15.02 8.28
N ALA A 72 4.14 -15.86 9.28
CA ALA A 72 2.99 -16.73 9.33
C ALA A 72 1.67 -15.95 9.38
N LEU A 73 0.71 -16.37 8.55
CA LEU A 73 -0.68 -15.97 8.60
C LEU A 73 -1.53 -17.13 9.12
N ASN A 74 -2.54 -16.77 9.90
CA ASN A 74 -3.59 -17.67 10.35
C ASN A 74 -4.92 -16.90 10.31
N ASP A 75 -6.01 -17.58 10.60
CA ASP A 75 -7.35 -16.98 10.54
C ASP A 75 -7.45 -15.69 11.38
N ALA A 76 -6.89 -15.70 12.60
CA ALA A 76 -6.92 -14.56 13.49
C ALA A 76 -6.14 -13.35 12.92
N ARG A 77 -4.98 -13.59 12.29
CA ARG A 77 -4.16 -12.53 11.68
C ARG A 77 -4.81 -11.95 10.43
N ILE A 78 -5.44 -12.79 9.59
CA ILE A 78 -6.19 -12.30 8.44
C ILE A 78 -7.40 -11.50 8.91
N GLN A 79 -8.13 -11.99 9.93
CA GLN A 79 -9.26 -11.28 10.51
C GLN A 79 -8.84 -9.90 11.06
N SER A 80 -7.75 -9.85 11.81
CA SER A 80 -7.19 -8.60 12.35
C SER A 80 -6.79 -7.61 11.24
N MET A 81 -6.23 -8.10 10.13
CA MET A 81 -5.90 -7.29 8.95
C MET A 81 -7.17 -6.68 8.32
N LEU A 82 -8.26 -7.44 8.24
CA LEU A 82 -9.54 -6.93 7.72
C LEU A 82 -10.18 -5.91 8.68
N GLU A 83 -10.09 -6.15 9.98
CA GLU A 83 -10.53 -5.19 11.01
C GLU A 83 -9.74 -3.89 10.93
N GLY A 84 -8.42 -3.97 10.70
CA GLY A 84 -7.58 -2.80 10.42
C GLY A 84 -8.10 -1.98 9.25
N LEU A 85 -8.44 -2.62 8.12
CA LEU A 85 -9.05 -1.92 6.98
C LEU A 85 -10.41 -1.30 7.33
N GLN A 86 -11.25 -1.97 8.12
CA GLN A 86 -12.53 -1.42 8.57
C GLN A 86 -12.34 -0.18 9.44
N GLN A 87 -11.35 -0.21 10.34
CA GLN A 87 -11.00 0.95 11.15
C GLN A 87 -10.53 2.11 10.26
N ILE A 88 -9.69 1.85 9.25
CA ILE A 88 -9.22 2.87 8.30
C ILE A 88 -10.40 3.49 7.51
N ILE A 89 -11.38 2.69 7.10
CA ILE A 89 -12.60 3.19 6.44
C ILE A 89 -13.33 4.19 7.34
N ALA A 90 -13.46 3.87 8.63
CA ALA A 90 -14.18 4.68 9.62
C ALA A 90 -13.45 5.99 9.99
N LEU A 91 -12.15 6.10 9.74
CA LEU A 91 -11.41 7.34 10.00
C LEU A 91 -11.96 8.51 9.15
N PRO A 92 -11.94 9.75 9.69
CA PRO A 92 -12.16 10.95 8.88
C PRO A 92 -11.17 11.02 7.72
N ASP A 93 -11.61 11.56 6.59
CA ASP A 93 -10.72 11.81 5.46
C ASP A 93 -9.86 13.05 5.75
N PRO A 94 -8.52 12.94 5.82
CA PRO A 94 -7.67 14.09 6.07
C PRO A 94 -7.55 15.01 4.84
N VAL A 95 -7.87 14.53 3.64
CA VAL A 95 -7.59 15.26 2.40
C VAL A 95 -8.59 16.38 2.18
N GLY A 96 -8.10 17.60 1.95
CA GLY A 96 -8.92 18.78 1.67
C GLY A 96 -9.34 19.59 2.91
N GLU A 97 -8.98 19.16 4.12
CA GLU A 97 -9.24 19.91 5.34
C GLU A 97 -8.57 21.29 5.30
N ILE A 98 -9.33 22.37 5.52
CA ILE A 98 -8.83 23.74 5.58
C ILE A 98 -8.77 24.21 7.04
N THR A 99 -7.61 24.69 7.45
CA THR A 99 -7.37 25.27 8.79
C THR A 99 -6.84 26.69 8.68
N ASN A 100 -6.98 27.47 9.75
CA ASN A 100 -6.40 28.82 9.88
C ASN A 100 -6.83 29.82 8.78
N LEU A 101 -8.07 29.72 8.28
CA LEU A 101 -8.60 30.62 7.27
C LEU A 101 -8.92 31.99 7.88
N ASN A 102 -8.10 32.99 7.57
CA ASN A 102 -8.20 34.34 8.14
C ASN A 102 -8.12 35.43 7.07
N TYR A 103 -8.83 36.54 7.28
CA TYR A 103 -8.71 37.74 6.45
C TYR A 103 -7.42 38.51 6.75
N ARG A 104 -6.86 39.14 5.71
CA ARG A 104 -5.73 40.07 5.82
C ARG A 104 -6.20 41.51 5.57
N PRO A 105 -5.44 42.53 6.02
CA PRO A 105 -5.76 43.94 5.76
C PRO A 105 -5.93 44.28 4.27
N SER A 106 -5.32 43.50 3.37
CA SER A 106 -5.49 43.63 1.93
C SER A 106 -6.83 43.11 1.39
N GLY A 107 -7.66 42.46 2.21
CA GLY A 107 -8.96 41.88 1.82
C GLY A 107 -8.90 40.41 1.37
N ILE A 108 -7.71 39.82 1.21
CA ILE A 108 -7.57 38.40 0.86
C ILE A 108 -7.81 37.49 2.08
N GLN A 109 -8.29 36.27 1.84
CA GLN A 109 -8.29 35.20 2.83
C GLN A 109 -7.08 34.29 2.64
N VAL A 110 -6.42 33.93 3.74
CA VAL A 110 -5.29 33.00 3.74
C VAL A 110 -5.59 31.88 4.72
N GLY A 111 -5.41 30.64 4.27
CA GLY A 111 -5.57 29.44 5.08
C GLY A 111 -4.58 28.35 4.66
N ARG A 112 -4.63 27.20 5.32
CA ARG A 112 -3.81 26.02 5.01
C ARG A 112 -4.73 24.86 4.68
N MET A 113 -4.58 24.28 3.50
CA MET A 113 -5.29 23.07 3.09
C MET A 113 -4.37 21.86 3.24
N ARG A 114 -4.88 20.78 3.84
CA ARG A 114 -4.17 19.50 3.91
C ARG A 114 -4.30 18.78 2.57
N VAL A 115 -3.18 18.38 2.00
CA VAL A 115 -3.08 17.63 0.74
C VAL A 115 -2.25 16.37 0.95
N PRO A 116 -2.42 15.32 0.11
CA PRO A 116 -1.55 14.15 0.15
C PRO A 116 -0.10 14.52 -0.16
N LEU A 117 0.84 13.69 0.27
CA LEU A 117 2.25 13.83 -0.11
C LEU A 117 2.44 13.57 -1.61
N GLY A 118 1.76 12.54 -2.12
CA GLY A 118 1.84 12.10 -3.51
C GLY A 118 2.05 10.59 -3.57
N VAL A 119 3.30 10.16 -3.63
CA VAL A 119 3.71 8.75 -3.72
C VAL A 119 4.53 8.37 -2.50
N VAL A 120 4.12 7.28 -1.85
CA VAL A 120 4.77 6.72 -0.67
C VAL A 120 5.41 5.38 -1.05
N GLY A 121 6.72 5.26 -0.88
CA GLY A 121 7.41 3.98 -0.97
C GLY A 121 7.51 3.32 0.40
N ILE A 122 7.13 2.05 0.50
CA ILE A 122 7.11 1.32 1.78
C ILE A 122 7.98 0.09 1.64
N ILE A 123 9.01 0.02 2.47
CA ILE A 123 9.96 -1.08 2.49
C ILE A 123 9.76 -1.82 3.80
N TYR A 124 9.44 -3.10 3.72
CA TYR A 124 9.14 -3.94 4.88
C TYR A 124 9.68 -5.35 4.72
N GLU A 125 9.79 -6.05 5.85
CA GLU A 125 10.35 -7.40 5.92
C GLU A 125 9.24 -8.47 5.95
N SER A 126 9.49 -9.61 6.63
CA SER A 126 8.65 -10.81 6.70
C SER A 126 7.31 -10.59 7.41
N ARG A 127 6.49 -9.63 6.97
CA ARG A 127 5.17 -9.30 7.53
C ARG A 127 4.16 -9.06 6.40
N PRO A 128 3.49 -10.11 5.90
CA PRO A 128 2.51 -9.97 4.82
C PRO A 128 1.37 -8.99 5.13
N SER A 129 0.99 -8.86 6.40
CA SER A 129 -0.07 -7.92 6.84
C SER A 129 0.26 -6.46 6.52
N VAL A 130 1.54 -6.07 6.55
CA VAL A 130 1.98 -4.70 6.24
C VAL A 130 1.59 -4.30 4.81
N THR A 131 1.54 -5.24 3.87
CA THR A 131 1.06 -5.02 2.49
C THR A 131 -0.31 -4.34 2.48
N VAL A 132 -1.23 -4.82 3.33
CA VAL A 132 -2.62 -4.36 3.35
C VAL A 132 -2.77 -3.13 4.24
N ASP A 133 -2.19 -3.14 5.44
CA ASP A 133 -2.29 -2.01 6.36
C ASP A 133 -1.72 -0.72 5.74
N ALA A 134 -0.54 -0.85 5.11
CA ALA A 134 0.17 0.27 4.57
C ALA A 134 -0.48 0.80 3.28
N ALA A 135 -0.96 -0.10 2.41
CA ALA A 135 -1.77 0.26 1.26
C ALA A 135 -3.08 0.95 1.68
N GLY A 136 -3.74 0.44 2.72
CA GLY A 136 -5.01 0.99 3.21
C GLY A 136 -4.87 2.42 3.73
N LEU A 137 -3.86 2.68 4.56
CA LEU A 137 -3.57 4.02 5.09
C LEU A 137 -3.18 5.01 3.99
N CYS A 138 -2.34 4.60 3.05
CA CYS A 138 -1.96 5.44 1.91
C CYS A 138 -3.16 5.77 1.03
N LEU A 139 -3.98 4.76 0.70
CA LEU A 139 -5.18 4.93 -0.09
C LEU A 139 -6.14 5.92 0.57
N LYS A 140 -6.42 5.75 1.87
CA LYS A 140 -7.29 6.66 2.64
C LYS A 140 -6.78 8.10 2.65
N SER A 141 -5.48 8.27 2.84
CA SER A 141 -4.81 9.58 2.88
C SER A 141 -4.53 10.18 1.50
N GLY A 142 -4.98 9.54 0.41
CA GLY A 142 -4.88 10.07 -0.95
C GLY A 142 -3.51 9.90 -1.60
N ASN A 143 -2.67 8.99 -1.10
CA ASN A 143 -1.34 8.71 -1.62
C ASN A 143 -1.31 7.42 -2.45
N ALA A 144 -0.60 7.44 -3.58
CA ALA A 144 -0.24 6.21 -4.27
C ALA A 144 0.88 5.50 -3.51
N THR A 145 0.96 4.17 -3.63
CA THR A 145 1.87 3.35 -2.84
C THR A 145 2.70 2.43 -3.72
N ILE A 146 4.00 2.41 -3.47
CA ILE A 146 4.92 1.40 -4.00
C ILE A 146 5.38 0.55 -2.82
N LEU A 147 5.09 -0.74 -2.88
CA LEU A 147 5.38 -1.72 -1.84
C LEU A 147 6.62 -2.53 -2.24
N ARG A 148 7.57 -2.66 -1.32
CA ARG A 148 8.69 -3.59 -1.41
C ARG A 148 8.71 -4.42 -0.13
N GLY A 149 8.15 -5.62 -0.21
CA GLY A 149 8.19 -6.60 0.87
C GLY A 149 9.48 -7.45 0.89
N GLY A 150 9.64 -8.23 1.96
CA GLY A 150 10.69 -9.24 2.06
C GLY A 150 10.55 -10.35 1.00
N SER A 151 11.67 -10.94 0.60
CA SER A 151 11.69 -12.04 -0.39
C SER A 151 10.95 -13.29 0.10
N GLU A 152 10.85 -13.40 1.41
CA GLU A 152 10.33 -14.55 2.14
C GLU A 152 8.81 -14.55 2.21
N ALA A 153 8.16 -13.42 1.90
CA ALA A 153 6.70 -13.25 1.87
C ALA A 153 6.14 -13.09 0.45
N ILE A 154 6.91 -13.46 -0.58
CA ILE A 154 6.61 -13.07 -1.97
C ILE A 154 5.25 -13.58 -2.46
N ARG A 155 4.86 -14.82 -2.14
CA ARG A 155 3.60 -15.40 -2.63
C ARG A 155 2.41 -14.76 -1.91
N SER A 156 2.54 -14.58 -0.61
CA SER A 156 1.55 -13.89 0.23
C SER A 156 1.34 -12.45 -0.27
N ASN A 157 2.42 -11.72 -0.51
CA ASN A 157 2.37 -10.32 -0.96
C ASN A 157 1.76 -10.20 -2.36
N GLN A 158 2.11 -11.08 -3.30
CA GLN A 158 1.52 -11.10 -4.64
C GLN A 158 0.02 -11.39 -4.61
N LEU A 159 -0.42 -12.33 -3.76
CA LEU A 159 -1.85 -12.62 -3.64
C LEU A 159 -2.62 -11.44 -3.05
N LEU A 160 -2.06 -10.81 -2.02
CA LEU A 160 -2.63 -9.60 -1.42
C LEU A 160 -2.66 -8.43 -2.41
N GLU A 161 -1.61 -8.22 -3.20
CA GLU A 161 -1.58 -7.24 -4.28
C GLU A 161 -2.72 -7.49 -5.28
N GLN A 162 -2.93 -8.73 -5.71
CA GLN A 162 -4.03 -9.08 -6.62
C GLN A 162 -5.40 -8.72 -6.02
N CYS A 163 -5.62 -9.00 -4.73
CA CYS A 163 -6.84 -8.59 -4.02
C CYS A 163 -6.98 -7.07 -3.97
N ILE A 164 -5.89 -6.36 -3.69
CA ILE A 164 -5.84 -4.88 -3.67
C ILE A 164 -6.21 -4.32 -5.05
N GLN A 165 -5.55 -4.78 -6.10
CA GLN A 165 -5.80 -4.32 -7.48
C GLN A 165 -7.23 -4.59 -7.94
N LYS A 166 -7.82 -5.74 -7.56
CA LYS A 166 -9.23 -6.04 -7.85
C LYS A 166 -10.16 -5.09 -7.10
N GLY A 167 -9.91 -4.82 -5.82
CA GLY A 167 -10.70 -3.86 -5.04
C GLY A 167 -10.61 -2.43 -5.58
N LEU A 168 -9.42 -1.98 -5.98
CA LEU A 168 -9.22 -0.69 -6.65
C LEU A 168 -10.04 -0.61 -7.96
N THR A 169 -9.94 -1.63 -8.80
CA THR A 169 -10.66 -1.67 -10.08
C THR A 169 -12.17 -1.65 -9.89
N ALA A 170 -12.68 -2.38 -8.88
CA ALA A 170 -14.11 -2.40 -8.55
C ALA A 170 -14.66 -1.02 -8.12
N ALA A 171 -13.81 -0.17 -7.53
CA ALA A 171 -14.15 1.21 -7.19
C ALA A 171 -13.84 2.24 -8.29
N GLY A 172 -13.41 1.78 -9.48
CA GLY A 172 -13.06 2.65 -10.61
C GLY A 172 -11.70 3.34 -10.46
N LEU A 173 -10.83 2.85 -9.57
CA LEU A 173 -9.47 3.37 -9.40
C LEU A 173 -8.46 2.57 -10.23
N PRO A 174 -7.38 3.22 -10.71
CA PRO A 174 -6.30 2.52 -11.39
C PRO A 174 -5.63 1.49 -10.47
N LYS A 175 -5.29 0.33 -11.01
CA LYS A 175 -4.49 -0.69 -10.29
C LYS A 175 -3.14 -0.14 -9.83
N THR A 176 -2.59 0.82 -10.57
CA THR A 176 -1.29 1.47 -10.30
C THR A 176 -1.29 2.37 -9.06
N VAL A 177 -2.45 2.58 -8.41
CA VAL A 177 -2.53 3.25 -7.10
C VAL A 177 -1.74 2.48 -6.04
N VAL A 178 -1.72 1.15 -6.09
CA VAL A 178 -0.88 0.31 -5.22
C VAL A 178 -0.15 -0.69 -6.07
N GLN A 179 1.18 -0.64 -6.04
CA GLN A 179 2.04 -1.50 -6.85
C GLN A 179 3.03 -2.23 -5.95
N LEU A 180 3.20 -3.54 -6.13
CA LEU A 180 4.27 -4.30 -5.53
C LEU A 180 5.45 -4.36 -6.51
N ILE A 181 6.68 -4.18 -6.02
CA ILE A 181 7.86 -4.44 -6.84
C ILE A 181 7.95 -5.97 -7.09
N PRO A 182 7.88 -6.44 -8.33
CA PRO A 182 7.75 -7.86 -8.65
C PRO A 182 9.10 -8.61 -8.65
N THR A 183 10.05 -8.21 -7.79
CA THR A 183 11.35 -8.86 -7.67
C THR A 183 11.81 -8.98 -6.22
N THR A 184 12.58 -10.04 -5.95
CA THR A 184 13.26 -10.25 -4.68
C THR A 184 14.63 -9.59 -4.62
N ASP A 185 15.13 -9.06 -5.74
CA ASP A 185 16.45 -8.42 -5.82
C ASP A 185 16.54 -7.20 -4.88
N ARG A 186 17.57 -7.19 -4.04
CA ARG A 186 17.85 -6.10 -3.11
C ARG A 186 18.24 -4.81 -3.83
N ALA A 187 18.78 -4.89 -5.06
CA ALA A 187 19.06 -3.72 -5.88
C ALA A 187 17.82 -2.86 -6.11
N ALA A 188 16.62 -3.45 -6.09
CA ALA A 188 15.38 -2.72 -6.26
C ALA A 188 15.12 -1.69 -5.15
N VAL A 189 15.58 -1.96 -3.93
CA VAL A 189 15.53 -0.99 -2.83
C VAL A 189 16.38 0.23 -3.15
N GLY A 190 17.59 0.00 -3.64
CA GLY A 190 18.53 1.05 -4.03
C GLY A 190 18.00 1.95 -5.13
N GLU A 191 17.29 1.38 -6.10
CA GLU A 191 16.64 2.17 -7.15
C GLU A 191 15.43 2.93 -6.61
N LEU A 192 14.57 2.29 -5.79
CA LEU A 192 13.39 2.91 -5.21
C LEU A 192 13.72 4.18 -4.39
N ILE A 193 14.73 4.11 -3.52
CA ILE A 193 15.11 5.25 -2.67
C ILE A 193 15.74 6.42 -3.45
N LYS A 194 16.25 6.17 -4.68
CA LYS A 194 16.81 7.20 -5.55
C LYS A 194 15.75 7.89 -6.43
N MET A 195 14.51 7.41 -6.44
CA MET A 195 13.43 7.93 -7.29
C MET A 195 12.82 9.24 -6.76
N SER A 196 13.62 10.24 -6.38
CA SER A 196 13.15 11.52 -5.84
C SER A 196 12.20 12.30 -6.76
N ASN A 197 12.24 12.03 -8.08
CA ASN A 197 11.32 12.61 -9.05
C ASN A 197 9.90 12.02 -9.00
N TYR A 198 9.74 10.83 -8.41
CA TYR A 198 8.49 10.06 -8.43
C TYR A 198 7.98 9.66 -7.05
N VAL A 199 8.87 9.48 -6.07
CA VAL A 199 8.56 9.06 -4.70
C VAL A 199 8.83 10.24 -3.76
N ASP A 200 7.80 10.68 -3.05
CA ASP A 200 7.87 11.85 -2.18
C ASP A 200 8.35 11.50 -0.76
N VAL A 201 8.14 10.24 -0.32
CA VAL A 201 8.64 9.75 0.98
C VAL A 201 8.85 8.24 0.98
N ILE A 202 9.84 7.78 1.75
CA ILE A 202 10.07 6.36 2.06
C ILE A 202 9.75 6.08 3.52
N ILE A 203 9.01 5.00 3.79
CA ILE A 203 8.69 4.53 5.13
C ILE A 203 9.27 3.12 5.33
N PRO A 204 10.32 2.95 6.15
CA PRO A 204 10.78 1.63 6.57
C PRO A 204 9.85 1.06 7.66
N ARG A 205 9.41 -0.20 7.53
CA ARG A 205 8.46 -0.86 8.44
C ARG A 205 8.86 -2.25 8.88
#